data_AF-A0ABD5SYS7-F1
#
_entry.id   AF-A0ABD5SYS7-F1
#
_cell.length_a   1.000
_cell.length_b   1.000
_cell.length_c   1.000
_cell.angle_alpha   90.00
_cell.angle_beta   90.00
_cell.angle_gamma   90.00
#
_symmetry.space_group_name_H-M   'P 1'
#
loop_
_entity.id
_entity.type
_entity.pdbx_description
1 polymer ?
#
loop_
_entity_poly.entity_id
_entity_poly.type
_entity_poly.pdbx_seq_one_letter_code
_entity_poly.pdbx_strand_id
1 'polypeptide(L)'
;GGQAVAAYAGRAGLDSHAYLPSRSGFTNKAMVNVHGGDMNVVGGRFGDAAGAFEEALAEHDDWYSLRSFDTPYRHEGAKTLFYEIAEQLEWNVPDAICYPTGAGTGLVGLAKATREFRKLGLTDDLPALYAAQASGCAPIAEAFDDDRDEHDPVEHPDTICGELEIPDPAASPRVLEALRES
;
A
#
# COMPACT_ATOMS: atom_id res chain seq x y z
N GLY A 1 3.07 4.97 -5.62
CA GLY A 1 4.32 4.19 -5.59
C GLY A 1 5.41 4.84 -6.42
N GLY A 2 5.27 4.85 -7.75
CA GLY A 2 6.32 5.30 -8.68
C GLY A 2 6.95 6.65 -8.37
N GLN A 3 6.15 7.70 -8.09
CA GLN A 3 6.69 9.03 -7.79
C GLN A 3 7.63 9.08 -6.57
N ALA A 4 7.32 8.32 -5.52
CA ALA A 4 8.16 8.25 -4.33
C ALA A 4 9.46 7.51 -4.65
N VAL A 5 9.38 6.38 -5.36
CA VAL A 5 10.56 5.63 -5.79
C VAL A 5 11.49 6.50 -6.62
N ALA A 6 10.96 7.22 -7.62
CA ALA A 6 11.75 8.14 -8.44
C ALA A 6 12.45 9.20 -7.59
N ALA A 7 11.76 9.79 -6.61
CA ALA A 7 12.35 10.78 -5.71
C ALA A 7 13.54 10.22 -4.91
N TYR A 8 13.36 9.05 -4.26
CA TYR A 8 14.40 8.44 -3.44
C TYR A 8 15.55 7.87 -4.28
N ALA A 9 15.26 7.26 -5.43
CA ALA A 9 16.27 6.76 -6.36
C ALA A 9 17.11 7.90 -6.94
N GLY A 10 16.47 8.96 -7.44
CA GLY A 10 17.17 10.16 -7.94
C GLY A 10 18.03 10.81 -6.86
N ARG A 11 17.57 10.84 -5.60
CA ARG A 11 18.39 11.32 -4.46
C ARG A 11 19.61 10.43 -4.18
N ALA A 12 19.48 9.12 -4.37
CA ALA A 12 20.55 8.14 -4.16
C ALA A 12 21.49 8.00 -5.36
N GLY A 13 21.18 8.63 -6.50
CA GLY A 13 21.92 8.44 -7.75
C GLY A 13 21.70 7.06 -8.38
N LEU A 14 20.51 6.49 -8.17
CA LEU A 14 20.08 5.21 -8.73
C LEU A 14 19.06 5.44 -9.84
N ASP A 15 19.08 4.55 -10.83
CA ASP A 15 18.04 4.49 -11.86
C ASP A 15 16.72 3.99 -11.25
N SER A 16 15.59 4.42 -11.83
CA SER A 16 14.28 3.92 -11.44
C SER A 16 13.35 3.82 -12.64
N HIS A 17 12.66 2.70 -12.75
CA HIS A 17 11.67 2.44 -13.80
C HIS A 17 10.28 2.35 -13.15
N ALA A 18 9.37 3.22 -13.58
CA ALA A 18 8.02 3.30 -13.03
C ALA A 18 6.99 3.02 -14.12
N TYR A 19 6.11 2.06 -13.85
CA TYR A 19 5.03 1.66 -14.74
C TYR A 19 3.72 2.24 -14.20
N LEU A 20 3.08 3.10 -14.98
CA LEU A 20 1.86 3.80 -14.56
C LEU A 20 0.75 3.56 -15.57
N PRO A 21 -0.47 3.24 -15.14
CA PRO A 21 -1.59 3.18 -16.06
C PRO A 21 -1.90 4.54 -16.65
N SER A 22 -2.45 4.55 -17.86
CA SER A 22 -2.86 5.75 -18.60
C SER A 22 -3.84 6.63 -17.82
N ARG A 23 -4.66 6.03 -16.95
CA ARG A 23 -5.60 6.72 -16.06
C ARG A 23 -4.95 7.39 -14.83
N SER A 24 -3.66 7.12 -14.56
CA SER A 24 -2.94 7.78 -13.46
C SER A 24 -3.02 9.30 -13.59
N GLY A 25 -3.31 9.97 -12.47
CA GLY A 25 -3.40 11.42 -12.39
C GLY A 25 -2.13 12.12 -12.88
N PHE A 26 -2.30 13.34 -13.40
CA PHE A 26 -1.21 14.14 -13.94
C PHE A 26 -0.06 14.29 -12.94
N THR A 27 -0.37 14.57 -11.67
CA THR A 27 0.64 14.76 -10.62
C THR A 27 1.52 13.52 -10.45
N ASN A 28 0.94 12.31 -10.44
CA ASN A 28 1.70 11.07 -10.27
C ASN A 28 2.71 10.88 -11.41
N LYS A 29 2.31 11.19 -12.66
CA LYS A 29 3.19 11.12 -13.83
C LYS A 29 4.25 12.22 -13.81
N ALA A 30 3.84 13.47 -13.54
CA ALA A 30 4.72 14.61 -13.50
C ALA A 30 5.83 14.43 -12.46
N MET A 31 5.51 13.92 -11.28
CA MET A 31 6.47 13.74 -10.20
C MET A 31 7.50 12.63 -10.49
N VAL A 32 7.12 11.55 -11.18
CA VAL A 32 8.10 10.54 -11.66
C VAL A 32 9.13 11.21 -12.55
N ASN A 33 8.68 11.98 -13.55
CA ASN A 33 9.56 12.65 -14.50
C ASN A 33 10.42 13.74 -13.86
N VAL A 34 9.85 14.56 -12.96
CA VAL A 34 10.59 15.62 -12.24
C VAL A 34 11.74 15.05 -11.40
N HIS A 35 11.57 13.84 -10.87
CA HIS A 35 12.61 13.17 -10.11
C HIS A 35 13.58 12.32 -10.95
N GLY A 36 13.46 12.37 -12.28
CA GLY A 36 14.36 11.66 -13.19
C GLY A 36 14.09 10.17 -13.32
N GLY A 37 12.92 9.69 -12.88
CA GLY A 37 12.52 8.29 -13.10
C GLY A 37 12.12 8.04 -14.55
N ASP A 38 12.50 6.88 -15.08
CA ASP A 38 12.06 6.39 -16.37
C ASP A 38 10.58 5.99 -16.31
N MET A 39 9.75 6.78 -16.97
CA MET A 39 8.29 6.69 -16.88
C MET A 39 7.70 5.90 -18.05
N ASN A 40 7.16 4.73 -17.74
CA ASN A 40 6.49 3.84 -18.69
C ASN A 40 4.96 3.95 -18.51
N VAL A 41 4.29 4.66 -19.41
CA VAL A 41 2.83 4.81 -19.37
C VAL A 41 2.17 3.68 -20.15
N VAL A 42 1.42 2.84 -19.44
CA VAL A 42 0.76 1.64 -19.98
C VAL A 42 -0.72 1.94 -20.21
N GLY A 43 -1.26 1.54 -21.37
CA GLY A 43 -2.69 1.68 -21.63
C GLY A 43 -3.54 0.86 -20.64
N GLY A 44 -4.66 1.41 -20.16
CA GLY A 44 -5.55 0.71 -19.22
C GLY A 44 -5.42 1.14 -17.76
N ARG A 45 -5.60 0.18 -16.84
CA ARG A 45 -5.73 0.30 -15.37
C ARG A 45 -4.52 -0.33 -14.64
N PHE A 46 -4.58 -0.35 -13.31
CA PHE A 46 -3.47 -0.82 -12.46
C PHE A 46 -2.97 -2.22 -12.86
N GLY A 47 -3.87 -3.17 -13.17
CA GLY A 47 -3.51 -4.53 -13.59
C GLY A 47 -2.65 -4.55 -14.85
N ASP A 48 -2.97 -3.74 -15.86
CA ASP A 48 -2.19 -3.64 -17.10
C ASP A 48 -0.77 -3.12 -16.82
N ALA A 49 -0.66 -2.08 -15.99
CA ALA A 49 0.64 -1.54 -15.60
C ALA A 49 1.44 -2.51 -14.72
N ALA A 50 0.78 -3.30 -13.88
CA ALA A 50 1.40 -4.35 -13.08
C ALA A 50 1.92 -5.50 -13.96
N GLY A 51 1.18 -5.91 -14.98
CA GLY A 51 1.62 -6.91 -15.96
C GLY A 51 2.84 -6.46 -16.75
N ALA A 52 2.82 -5.23 -17.29
CA ALA A 52 3.98 -4.66 -17.99
C ALA A 52 5.22 -4.53 -17.08
N PHE A 53 5.02 -4.24 -15.79
CA PHE A 53 6.10 -4.25 -14.81
C PHE A 53 6.67 -5.66 -14.58
N GLU A 54 5.83 -6.70 -14.55
CA GLU A 54 6.28 -8.09 -14.38
C GLU A 54 7.08 -8.58 -15.57
N GLU A 55 6.60 -8.28 -16.78
CA GLU A 55 7.32 -8.60 -18.03
C GLU A 55 8.70 -7.95 -18.03
N ALA A 56 8.79 -6.66 -17.72
CA ALA A 56 10.08 -5.97 -17.69
C ALA A 56 11.01 -6.49 -16.58
N LEU A 57 10.47 -6.76 -15.38
CA LEU A 57 11.28 -7.32 -14.29
C LEU A 57 11.84 -8.71 -14.64
N ALA A 58 11.10 -9.52 -15.40
CA ALA A 58 11.56 -10.84 -15.85
C ALA A 58 12.65 -10.77 -16.94
N GLU A 59 12.76 -9.65 -17.66
CA GLU A 59 13.79 -9.42 -18.69
C GLU A 59 15.08 -8.79 -18.13
N HIS A 60 15.05 -8.33 -16.87
CA HIS A 60 16.14 -7.58 -16.25
C HIS A 60 16.53 -8.16 -14.87
N ASP A 61 17.42 -9.16 -14.87
CA ASP A 61 17.89 -9.86 -13.65
C ASP A 61 18.60 -8.95 -12.63
N ASP A 62 19.08 -7.78 -13.04
CA ASP A 62 19.76 -6.79 -12.20
C ASP A 62 18.80 -5.80 -11.52
N TRP A 63 17.50 -5.86 -11.84
CA TRP A 63 16.49 -4.97 -11.28
C TRP A 63 15.94 -5.50 -9.95
N TYR A 64 15.53 -4.57 -9.08
CA TYR A 64 14.94 -4.88 -7.78
C TYR A 64 13.51 -4.36 -7.70
N SER A 65 12.56 -5.26 -7.41
CA SER A 65 11.16 -4.88 -7.21
C SER A 65 10.97 -4.07 -5.94
N LEU A 66 10.21 -2.98 -6.05
CA LEU A 66 9.70 -2.19 -4.93
C LEU A 66 8.17 -2.26 -4.82
N ARG A 67 7.57 -3.28 -5.44
CA ARG A 67 6.15 -3.59 -5.27
C ARG A 67 5.84 -3.81 -3.78
N SER A 68 4.61 -3.51 -3.40
CA SER A 68 4.16 -3.74 -2.02
C SER A 68 4.33 -5.22 -1.66
N PHE A 69 4.97 -5.47 -0.52
CA PHE A 69 5.22 -6.80 0.05
C PHE A 69 6.28 -7.69 -0.61
N ASP A 70 6.87 -7.29 -1.74
CA ASP A 70 8.08 -7.94 -2.28
C ASP A 70 9.30 -7.74 -1.37
N THR A 71 9.30 -6.66 -0.58
CA THR A 71 10.35 -6.35 0.39
C THR A 71 9.78 -6.07 1.78
N PRO A 72 10.55 -6.34 2.85
CA PRO A 72 10.12 -6.06 4.23
C PRO A 72 10.04 -4.55 4.53
N TYR A 73 10.84 -3.75 3.82
CA TYR A 73 11.10 -2.36 4.20
C TYR A 73 9.89 -1.43 4.08
N ARG A 74 8.95 -1.71 3.17
CA ARG A 74 7.83 -0.80 2.95
C ARG A 74 6.81 -0.81 4.09
N HIS A 75 6.52 -1.97 4.67
CA HIS A 75 5.64 -2.05 5.84
C HIS A 75 6.38 -1.72 7.14
N GLU A 76 7.69 -1.96 7.23
CA GLU A 76 8.52 -1.42 8.33
C GLU A 76 8.55 0.11 8.31
N GLY A 77 8.65 0.74 7.13
CA GLY A 77 8.54 2.19 6.99
C GLY A 77 7.13 2.67 7.34
N ALA A 78 6.10 1.99 6.86
CA ALA A 78 4.71 2.39 7.14
C ALA A 78 4.32 2.31 8.62
N LYS A 79 4.98 1.46 9.41
CA LYS A 79 4.70 1.32 10.85
C LYS A 79 5.02 2.59 11.64
N THR A 80 5.92 3.45 11.14
CA THR A 80 6.26 4.71 11.82
C THR A 80 5.08 5.65 11.90
N LEU A 81 4.07 5.50 11.03
CA LEU A 81 2.80 6.23 11.13
C LEU A 81 2.17 6.07 12.52
N PHE A 82 2.18 4.87 13.09
CA PHE A 82 1.63 4.65 14.43
C PHE A 82 2.51 5.28 15.51
N TYR A 83 3.83 5.25 15.34
CA TYR A 83 4.76 5.87 16.29
C TYR A 83 4.54 7.39 16.36
N GLU A 84 4.39 8.02 15.19
CA GLU A 84 4.09 9.45 15.07
C GLU A 84 2.70 9.78 15.63
N ILE A 85 1.67 8.97 15.34
CA ILE A 85 0.33 9.14 15.92
C ILE A 85 0.40 9.09 17.46
N ALA A 86 1.05 8.08 18.03
CA ALA A 86 1.19 7.95 19.47
C ALA A 86 1.96 9.13 20.06
N GLU A 87 3.11 9.51 19.48
CA GLU A 87 3.90 10.66 19.93
C GLU A 87 3.07 11.95 19.94
N GLN A 88 2.31 12.21 18.86
CA GLN A 88 1.47 13.40 18.71
C GLN A 88 0.26 13.40 19.65
N LEU A 89 -0.14 12.24 20.16
CA LEU A 89 -1.16 12.05 21.19
C LEU A 89 -0.56 11.89 22.60
N GLU A 90 0.67 12.38 22.82
CA GLU A 90 1.37 12.32 24.12
C GLU A 90 1.53 10.88 24.63
N TRP A 91 1.81 9.96 23.72
CA TRP A 91 1.94 8.51 23.92
C TRP A 91 0.65 7.80 24.33
N ASN A 92 -0.51 8.41 24.10
CA ASN A 92 -1.81 7.76 24.22
C ASN A 92 -2.20 7.08 22.89
N VAL A 93 -2.68 5.84 22.98
CA VAL A 93 -3.23 5.11 21.84
C VAL A 93 -4.64 5.65 21.55
N PRO A 94 -5.00 5.96 20.29
CA PRO A 94 -6.37 6.38 19.96
C PRO A 94 -7.35 5.22 20.11
N ASP A 95 -8.64 5.50 20.29
CA ASP A 95 -9.66 4.43 20.34
C ASP A 95 -9.79 3.69 18.99
N ALA A 96 -9.56 4.40 17.88
CA ALA A 96 -9.71 3.86 16.53
C ALA A 96 -8.79 4.54 15.51
N ILE A 97 -8.41 3.79 14.48
CA ILE A 97 -7.69 4.30 13.30
C ILE A 97 -8.41 3.85 12.04
N CYS A 98 -8.87 4.81 11.23
CA CYS A 98 -9.44 4.56 9.91
C CYS A 98 -8.39 4.84 8.83
N TYR A 99 -8.09 3.84 8.01
CA TYR A 99 -7.03 3.88 7.01
C TYR A 99 -7.56 3.57 5.60
N PRO A 100 -7.38 4.48 4.61
CA PRO A 100 -7.68 4.19 3.21
C PRO A 100 -6.81 3.05 2.70
N THR A 101 -7.44 1.94 2.27
CA THR A 101 -6.73 0.68 2.04
C THR A 101 -6.78 0.26 0.58
N GLY A 102 -5.64 0.37 -0.11
CA GLY A 102 -5.39 -0.26 -1.41
C GLY A 102 -4.68 -1.59 -1.20
N ALA A 103 -3.38 -1.65 -1.50
CA ALA A 103 -2.56 -2.86 -1.35
C ALA A 103 -2.34 -3.34 0.11
N GLY A 104 -2.76 -2.59 1.13
CA GLY A 104 -2.67 -3.00 2.54
C GLY A 104 -1.37 -2.66 3.28
N THR A 105 -0.35 -2.10 2.62
CA THR A 105 0.97 -1.81 3.26
C THR A 105 0.88 -0.94 4.50
N GLY A 106 0.07 0.12 4.47
CA GLY A 106 -0.08 1.02 5.61
C GLY A 106 -0.80 0.39 6.79
N LEU A 107 -1.95 -0.26 6.54
CA LEU A 107 -2.72 -0.93 7.57
C LEU A 107 -1.93 -2.06 8.25
N VAL A 108 -1.19 -2.86 7.48
CA VAL A 108 -0.28 -3.87 8.04
C VAL A 108 0.83 -3.23 8.87
N GLY A 109 1.37 -2.09 8.44
CA GLY A 109 2.35 -1.32 9.22
C GLY A 109 1.76 -0.84 10.56
N LEU A 110 0.57 -0.25 10.55
CA LEU A 110 -0.14 0.21 11.75
C LEU A 110 -0.37 -0.95 12.72
N ALA A 111 -0.98 -2.05 12.25
CA ALA A 111 -1.25 -3.23 13.07
C ALA A 111 0.03 -3.81 13.70
N LYS A 112 1.11 -3.88 12.92
CA LYS A 112 2.41 -4.32 13.41
C LYS A 112 2.97 -3.42 14.51
N ALA A 113 2.94 -2.10 14.31
CA ALA A 113 3.43 -1.16 15.31
C ALA A 113 2.65 -1.24 16.62
N THR A 114 1.33 -1.38 16.56
CA THR A 114 0.50 -1.56 17.75
C THR A 114 0.85 -2.85 18.50
N ARG A 115 0.97 -3.98 17.81
CA ARG A 115 1.40 -5.25 18.43
C ARG A 115 2.79 -5.12 19.08
N GLU A 116 3.71 -4.40 18.45
CA GLU A 116 5.04 -4.11 19.00
C GLU A 116 4.97 -3.23 20.26
N PHE A 117 4.16 -2.18 20.26
CA PHE A 117 3.95 -1.33 21.43
C PHE A 117 3.44 -2.13 22.62
N ARG A 118 2.45 -3.00 22.39
CA ARG A 118 1.92 -3.90 23.41
C ARG A 118 2.99 -4.86 23.93
N LYS A 119 3.75 -5.49 23.03
CA LYS A 119 4.83 -6.41 23.41
C LYS A 119 5.94 -5.73 24.21
N LEU A 120 6.21 -4.45 23.94
CA LEU A 120 7.20 -3.65 24.66
C LEU A 120 6.66 -3.06 25.98
N GLY A 121 5.38 -3.25 26.30
CA GLY A 121 4.75 -2.69 27.50
C GLY A 121 4.55 -1.18 27.44
N LEU A 122 4.50 -0.61 26.23
CA LEU A 122 4.23 0.83 26.02
C LEU A 122 2.74 1.16 26.10
N THR A 123 1.88 0.16 25.89
CA THR A 123 0.42 0.26 26.01
C THR A 123 -0.16 -1.12 26.29
N ASP A 124 -1.29 -1.17 26.98
CA ASP A 124 -2.12 -2.38 27.09
C ASP A 124 -3.27 -2.37 26.06
N ASP A 125 -3.51 -1.22 25.42
CA ASP A 125 -4.63 -0.96 24.52
C ASP A 125 -4.27 -1.29 23.07
N LEU A 126 -5.26 -1.78 22.33
CA LEU A 126 -5.21 -1.92 20.87
C LEU A 126 -6.29 -0.98 20.29
N PRO A 127 -5.95 -0.06 19.37
CA PRO A 127 -6.94 0.75 18.69
C PRO A 127 -7.73 -0.13 17.73
N ALA A 128 -9.04 0.08 17.62
CA ALA A 128 -9.83 -0.55 16.57
C ALA A 128 -9.33 -0.10 15.19
N LEU A 129 -9.04 -1.03 14.29
CA LEU A 129 -8.57 -0.73 12.94
C LEU A 129 -9.72 -0.81 11.94
N TYR A 130 -9.83 0.20 11.08
CA TYR A 130 -10.84 0.24 10.02
C TYR A 130 -10.16 0.39 8.66
N ALA A 131 -10.44 -0.55 7.74
CA ALA A 131 -10.06 -0.43 6.34
C ALA A 131 -11.16 0.30 5.55
N ALA A 132 -10.82 1.43 4.93
CA ALA A 132 -11.74 2.14 4.05
C ALA A 132 -11.38 1.89 2.57
N GLN A 133 -12.30 1.29 1.81
CA GLN A 133 -12.16 1.04 0.37
C GLN A 133 -13.27 1.74 -0.42
N ALA A 134 -13.00 2.05 -1.69
CA ALA A 134 -14.03 2.59 -2.57
C ALA A 134 -15.00 1.49 -2.99
N SER A 135 -16.30 1.77 -3.02
CA SER A 135 -17.33 0.76 -3.32
C SER A 135 -17.18 0.07 -4.68
N GLY A 136 -16.53 0.71 -5.66
CA GLY A 136 -16.24 0.11 -6.97
C GLY A 136 -14.95 -0.73 -7.01
N CYS A 137 -14.24 -0.87 -5.89
CA CYS A 137 -13.07 -1.73 -5.72
C CYS A 137 -12.83 -1.96 -4.21
N ALA A 138 -13.63 -2.86 -3.61
CA ALA A 138 -13.64 -3.11 -2.17
C ALA A 138 -13.35 -4.58 -1.76
N PRO A 139 -12.34 -5.25 -2.36
CA PRO A 139 -12.14 -6.70 -2.18
C PRO A 139 -11.90 -7.14 -0.72
N ILE A 140 -11.25 -6.32 0.11
CA ILE A 140 -10.97 -6.64 1.52
C ILE A 140 -12.22 -6.40 2.36
N ALA A 141 -12.95 -5.31 2.12
CA ALA A 141 -14.19 -5.04 2.84
C ALA A 141 -15.24 -6.14 2.57
N GLU A 142 -15.41 -6.54 1.31
CA GLU A 142 -16.29 -7.66 0.92
C GLU A 142 -15.86 -8.97 1.59
N ALA A 143 -14.56 -9.29 1.59
CA ALA A 143 -14.05 -10.47 2.27
C ALA A 143 -14.28 -10.44 3.78
N PHE A 144 -14.15 -9.27 4.42
CA PHE A 144 -14.39 -9.12 5.84
C PHE A 144 -15.87 -9.33 6.19
N ASP A 145 -16.78 -8.73 5.40
CA ASP A 145 -18.24 -8.86 5.60
C ASP A 145 -18.73 -10.31 5.37
N ASP A 146 -18.09 -11.03 4.46
CA ASP A 146 -18.37 -12.44 4.15
C ASP A 146 -17.67 -13.44 5.09
N ASP A 147 -16.92 -12.96 6.08
CA ASP A 147 -16.06 -13.76 6.99
C ASP A 147 -15.09 -14.70 6.26
N ARG A 148 -14.45 -14.20 5.21
CA ARG A 148 -13.42 -14.92 4.44
C ARG A 148 -12.03 -14.59 4.95
N ASP A 149 -11.09 -15.50 4.77
CA ASP A 149 -9.67 -15.31 5.15
C ASP A 149 -8.85 -14.61 4.06
N GLU A 150 -9.43 -14.48 2.86
CA GLU A 150 -8.83 -13.84 1.71
C GLU A 150 -9.91 -13.28 0.79
N HIS A 151 -9.56 -12.23 0.07
CA HIS A 151 -10.38 -11.62 -0.96
C HIS A 151 -10.48 -12.45 -2.24
N ASP A 152 -11.56 -12.22 -2.98
CA ASP A 152 -11.62 -12.53 -4.41
C ASP A 152 -11.19 -11.28 -5.20
N PRO A 153 -10.37 -11.43 -6.25
CA PRO A 153 -10.00 -10.30 -7.10
C PRO A 153 -11.21 -9.65 -7.77
N VAL A 154 -11.24 -8.32 -7.80
CA VAL A 154 -12.30 -7.57 -8.51
C VAL A 154 -12.00 -7.55 -10.01
N GLU A 155 -12.86 -8.16 -10.82
CA GLU A 155 -12.64 -8.29 -12.28
C GLU A 155 -12.71 -6.93 -13.01
N HIS A 156 -13.62 -6.05 -12.61
CA HIS A 156 -13.88 -4.77 -13.27
C HIS A 156 -13.92 -3.61 -12.27
N PRO A 157 -12.79 -3.24 -11.65
CA PRO A 157 -12.77 -2.18 -10.67
C PRO A 157 -13.04 -0.84 -11.35
N ASP A 158 -13.91 -0.02 -10.77
CA ASP A 158 -14.17 1.34 -11.24
C ASP A 158 -14.38 2.32 -10.10
N THR A 159 -13.38 3.17 -9.89
CA THR A 159 -13.47 4.23 -8.90
C THR A 159 -12.80 5.51 -9.39
N ILE A 160 -13.20 6.63 -8.79
CA ILE A 160 -12.48 7.90 -8.92
C ILE A 160 -11.19 7.91 -8.07
N CYS A 161 -11.11 7.05 -7.05
CA CYS A 161 -9.97 6.91 -6.15
C CYS A 161 -8.89 6.01 -6.79
N GLY A 162 -8.28 6.46 -7.88
CA GLY A 162 -7.36 5.66 -8.68
C GLY A 162 -6.17 5.09 -7.91
N GLU A 163 -5.63 5.77 -6.90
CA GLU A 163 -4.54 5.23 -6.07
C GLU A 163 -4.96 4.03 -5.19
N LEU A 164 -6.26 3.86 -4.95
CA LEU A 164 -6.83 2.76 -4.15
C LEU A 164 -7.52 1.71 -5.02
N GLU A 165 -7.52 1.86 -6.35
CA GLU A 165 -8.08 0.90 -7.30
C GLU A 165 -7.17 -0.34 -7.44
N ILE A 166 -7.07 -1.13 -6.36
CA ILE A 166 -6.27 -2.35 -6.29
C ILE A 166 -7.21 -3.55 -6.20
N PRO A 167 -7.48 -4.24 -7.33
CA PRO A 167 -8.45 -5.33 -7.37
C PRO A 167 -7.95 -6.61 -6.70
N ASP A 168 -6.63 -6.82 -6.67
CA ASP A 168 -5.97 -8.00 -6.11
C ASP A 168 -4.90 -7.60 -5.08
N PRO A 169 -5.28 -7.16 -3.86
CA PRO A 169 -4.35 -6.75 -2.82
C PRO A 169 -3.57 -7.91 -2.21
N ALA A 170 -2.26 -7.94 -2.48
CA ALA A 170 -1.30 -8.92 -1.97
C ALA A 170 -1.26 -9.14 -0.43
N ALA A 171 -1.79 -8.22 0.37
CA ALA A 171 -1.83 -8.35 1.82
C ALA A 171 -3.23 -8.58 2.40
N SER A 172 -4.21 -8.95 1.57
CA SER A 172 -5.58 -9.23 2.04
C SER A 172 -5.62 -10.11 3.30
N PRO A 173 -4.95 -11.27 3.40
CA PRO A 173 -5.01 -12.09 4.61
C PRO A 173 -4.47 -11.37 5.86
N ARG A 174 -3.37 -10.61 5.72
CA ARG A 174 -2.75 -9.88 6.83
C ARG A 174 -3.60 -8.68 7.27
N VAL A 175 -4.30 -8.05 6.33
CA VAL A 175 -5.24 -6.97 6.63
C VAL A 175 -6.46 -7.54 7.36
N LEU A 176 -7.05 -8.64 6.88
CA LEU A 176 -8.20 -9.29 7.51
C LEU A 176 -7.88 -9.75 8.93
N GLU A 177 -6.72 -10.38 9.14
CA GLU A 177 -6.21 -10.72 10.47
C GLU A 177 -6.11 -9.47 11.37
N ALA A 178 -5.48 -8.39 10.88
CA ALA A 178 -5.33 -7.15 11.64
C ALA A 178 -6.68 -6.51 12.02
N LEU A 179 -7.68 -6.55 11.14
CA LEU A 179 -9.03 -6.01 11.41
C LEU A 179 -9.78 -6.84 12.47
N ARG A 180 -9.55 -8.15 12.52
CA ARG A 180 -10.20 -9.06 13.49
C ARG A 180 -9.55 -9.04 14.87
N GLU A 181 -8.25 -8.79 14.94
CA GLU A 181 -7.48 -8.76 16.18
C GLU A 181 -7.56 -7.43 16.93
N SER A 182 -7.96 -6.36 16.25
CA SER A 182 -8.01 -5.00 16.79
C SER A 182 -9.30 -4.70 17.55
#